data_AF-A0A7W5U6T4-F1
#
_entry.id   AF-A0A7W5U6T4-F1
#
_cell.length_a   1.000
_cell.length_b   1.000
_cell.length_c   1.000
_cell.angle_alpha   90.00
_cell.angle_beta   90.00
_cell.angle_gamma   90.00
#
_symmetry.space_group_name_H-M   'P 1'
#
loop_
_entity.id
_entity.type
_entity.pdbx_description
1 polymer ?
#
loop_
_entity_poly.entity_id
_entity_poly.type
_entity_poly.pdbx_seq_one_letter_code
_entity_poly.pdbx_strand_id
1 'polypeptide(L)'
;MDIQFPEFEIFAPKIEVAWTALQDRYASRLSGAEVDYLFACLVFGLTSPAYGEGEPLFHFDVCRALVTMKLPPDRADAALYSVPELTQPWVDTVREQLESQAAKMGRALLQAHNFNDDAAADAGSRVLGRPDSSEEKAA
;
A
#
# COMPACT_ATOMS: atom_id res chain seq x y z
N MET A 1 -3.99 7.49 18.74
CA MET A 1 -4.96 6.40 18.52
C MET A 1 -4.30 5.52 17.49
N ASP A 2 -3.79 4.36 17.90
CA ASP A 2 -3.15 3.41 16.98
C ASP A 2 -4.26 2.74 16.17
N ILE A 3 -4.62 3.36 15.05
CA ILE A 3 -5.56 2.74 14.12
C ILE A 3 -4.75 1.70 13.36
N GLN A 4 -4.76 0.47 13.88
CA GLN A 4 -4.36 -0.68 13.09
C GLN A 4 -5.43 -0.86 12.03
N PHE A 5 -5.04 -0.67 10.79
CA PHE A 5 -5.87 -0.93 9.63
C PHE A 5 -5.34 -2.20 8.97
N PRO A 6 -5.91 -3.38 9.30
CA PRO A 6 -5.42 -4.67 8.80
C PRO A 6 -5.42 -4.71 7.27
N GLU A 7 -6.36 -3.98 6.66
CA GLU A 7 -6.53 -3.86 5.20
C GLU A 7 -5.34 -3.19 4.50
N PHE A 8 -4.49 -2.45 5.23
CA PHE A 8 -3.33 -1.76 4.65
C PHE A 8 -2.03 -2.57 4.75
N GLU A 9 -2.03 -3.66 5.53
CA GLU A 9 -0.85 -4.52 5.70
C GLU A 9 -0.38 -5.13 4.38
N ILE A 10 -1.29 -5.29 3.41
CA ILE A 10 -0.97 -5.81 2.08
C ILE A 10 0.04 -4.94 1.33
N PHE A 11 0.10 -3.64 1.67
CA PHE A 11 1.01 -2.68 1.03
C PHE A 11 2.35 -2.58 1.76
N ALA A 12 2.41 -2.87 3.07
CA ALA A 12 3.59 -2.68 3.90
C ALA A 12 4.87 -3.34 3.34
N PRO A 13 4.86 -4.59 2.85
CA PRO A 13 6.04 -5.20 2.23
C PRO A 13 6.53 -4.44 0.99
N LYS A 14 5.62 -3.80 0.24
CA LYS A 14 5.99 -3.01 -0.94
C LYS A 14 6.55 -1.64 -0.56
N ILE A 15 6.11 -1.07 0.56
CA ILE A 15 6.68 0.17 1.09
C ILE A 15 8.18 0.02 1.36
N GLU A 16 8.59 -1.08 2.01
CA GLU A 16 10.01 -1.37 2.28
C GLU A 16 10.86 -1.40 1.00
N VAL A 17 10.42 -2.20 0.03
CA VAL A 17 11.14 -2.41 -1.23
C VAL A 17 11.17 -1.14 -2.06
N ALA A 18 10.05 -0.43 -2.15
CA ALA A 18 9.93 0.82 -2.90
C ALA A 18 10.82 1.91 -2.30
N TRP A 19 10.82 2.05 -0.97
CA TRP A 19 11.67 3.03 -0.29
C TRP A 19 13.15 2.78 -0.56
N THR A 20 13.59 1.53 -0.40
CA THR A 20 14.99 1.14 -0.63
C THR A 20 15.41 1.44 -2.08
N ALA A 21 14.60 1.01 -3.05
CA ALA A 21 14.89 1.25 -4.47
C ALA A 21 14.92 2.75 -4.83
N LEU A 22 14.06 3.56 -4.21
CA LEU A 22 14.04 5.00 -4.42
C LEU A 22 15.30 5.67 -3.86
N GLN A 23 15.70 5.29 -2.65
CA GLN A 23 16.93 5.78 -2.01
C GLN A 23 18.16 5.43 -2.85
N ASP A 24 18.34 4.16 -3.21
CA ASP A 24 19.49 3.69 -3.99
C ASP A 24 19.64 4.43 -5.33
N ARG A 25 18.51 4.72 -5.98
CA ARG A 25 18.51 5.30 -7.32
C ARG A 25 18.66 6.82 -7.33
N TYR A 26 18.13 7.51 -6.32
CA TYR A 26 17.93 8.96 -6.39
C TYR A 26 18.54 9.76 -5.23
N ALA A 27 18.86 9.16 -4.08
CA ALA A 27 19.33 9.92 -2.91
C ALA A 27 20.66 10.67 -3.13
N SER A 28 21.50 10.19 -4.07
CA SER A 28 22.75 10.87 -4.45
C SER A 28 22.56 12.01 -5.46
N ARG A 29 21.35 12.15 -6.04
CA ARG A 29 21.07 13.05 -7.17
C ARG A 29 20.01 14.10 -6.86
N LEU A 30 19.17 13.84 -5.87
CA LEU A 30 18.03 14.67 -5.49
C LEU A 30 18.18 15.12 -4.04
N SER A 31 17.53 16.23 -3.71
CA SER A 31 17.39 16.65 -2.32
C SER A 31 16.55 15.64 -1.53
N GLY A 32 16.70 15.63 -0.20
CA GLY A 32 15.87 14.79 0.67
C GLY A 32 14.37 15.04 0.48
N ALA A 33 13.98 16.31 0.31
CA ALA A 33 12.58 16.70 0.09
C ALA A 33 12.01 16.16 -1.23
N GLU A 34 12.80 16.16 -2.32
CA GLU A 34 12.38 15.56 -3.59
C GLU A 34 12.23 14.05 -3.49
N VAL A 35 13.13 13.36 -2.79
CA VAL A 35 13.01 11.91 -2.57
C VAL A 35 11.76 11.59 -1.73
N ASP A 36 11.51 12.36 -0.68
CA ASP A 36 10.32 12.18 0.16
C ASP A 36 9.03 12.41 -0.62
N TYR A 37 9.00 13.45 -1.46
CA TYR A 37 7.90 13.74 -2.37
C TYR A 37 7.64 12.60 -3.37
N LEU A 38 8.70 12.11 -4.04
CA LEU A 38 8.57 10.97 -4.96
C LEU A 38 8.08 9.71 -4.24
N PHE A 39 8.49 9.50 -3.00
CA PHE A 39 7.99 8.42 -2.17
C PHE A 39 6.50 8.58 -1.86
N ALA A 40 6.04 9.78 -1.48
CA ALA A 40 4.62 10.06 -1.26
C ALA A 40 3.78 9.80 -2.53
N CYS A 41 4.24 10.24 -3.72
CA CYS A 41 3.57 9.96 -4.98
C CYS A 41 3.52 8.46 -5.31
N LEU A 42 4.58 7.71 -4.99
CA LEU A 42 4.58 6.26 -5.14
C LEU A 42 3.54 5.62 -4.23
N VAL A 43 3.46 6.01 -2.95
CA VAL A 43 2.47 5.50 -2.00
C VAL A 43 1.05 5.82 -2.47
N PHE A 44 0.82 7.05 -2.94
CA PHE A 44 -0.46 7.46 -3.53
C PHE A 44 -0.82 6.54 -4.69
N GLY A 45 0.06 6.40 -5.70
CA GLY A 45 -0.19 5.52 -6.83
C GLY A 45 -0.45 4.07 -6.42
N LEU A 46 0.30 3.54 -5.45
CA LEU A 46 0.16 2.16 -4.96
C LEU A 46 -1.23 1.89 -4.35
N THR A 47 -1.80 2.90 -3.69
CA THR A 47 -3.03 2.78 -2.91
C THR A 47 -4.28 3.23 -3.68
N SER A 48 -4.13 4.07 -4.71
CA SER A 48 -5.23 4.55 -5.56
C SER A 48 -6.13 3.45 -6.13
N PRO A 49 -5.64 2.27 -6.55
CA PRO A 49 -6.53 1.19 -6.99
C PRO A 49 -7.53 0.69 -5.94
N ALA A 50 -7.18 0.78 -4.66
CA ALA A 50 -8.03 0.34 -3.56
C ALA A 50 -8.93 1.47 -3.04
N TYR A 51 -8.38 2.69 -2.96
CA TYR A 51 -9.01 3.79 -2.21
C TYR A 51 -9.30 5.05 -3.05
N GLY A 52 -8.85 5.11 -4.30
CA GLY A 52 -8.91 6.32 -5.13
C GLY A 52 -10.32 6.74 -5.55
N GLU A 53 -11.28 5.81 -5.56
CA GLU A 53 -12.71 6.10 -5.80
C GLU A 53 -13.51 6.31 -4.50
N GLY A 54 -12.85 6.16 -3.33
CA GLY A 54 -13.46 6.25 -2.02
C GLY A 54 -13.45 7.66 -1.42
N GLU A 55 -13.55 7.76 -0.09
CA GLU A 55 -13.46 9.03 0.63
C GLU A 55 -12.03 9.61 0.56
N PRO A 56 -11.82 10.83 0.04
CA PRO A 56 -10.48 11.39 -0.13
C PRO A 56 -9.68 11.53 1.16
N LEU A 57 -10.35 11.91 2.26
CA LEU A 57 -9.70 12.02 3.58
C LEU A 57 -9.24 10.65 4.09
N PHE A 58 -10.03 9.60 3.86
CA PHE A 58 -9.64 8.25 4.21
C PHE A 58 -8.42 7.79 3.41
N HIS A 59 -8.41 7.98 2.08
CA HIS A 59 -7.24 7.65 1.24
C HIS A 59 -5.99 8.43 1.66
N PHE A 60 -6.15 9.71 2.00
CA PHE A 60 -5.06 10.52 2.55
C PHE A 60 -4.51 9.93 3.86
N ASP A 61 -5.39 9.51 4.79
CA ASP A 61 -4.97 8.87 6.04
C ASP A 61 -4.22 7.55 5.81
N VAL A 62 -4.63 6.75 4.82
CA VAL A 62 -3.88 5.55 4.39
C VAL A 62 -2.48 5.93 3.90
N CYS A 63 -2.39 6.93 3.02
CA CYS A 63 -1.11 7.39 2.50
C CYS A 63 -0.20 7.87 3.62
N ARG A 64 -0.75 8.66 4.57
CA ARG A 64 -0.02 9.13 5.74
C ARG A 64 0.51 7.98 6.59
N ALA A 65 -0.33 7.00 6.91
CA ALA A 65 0.10 5.83 7.67
C ALA A 65 1.28 5.11 7.00
N LEU A 66 1.20 4.85 5.69
CA LEU A 66 2.25 4.15 4.95
C LEU A 66 3.53 4.98 4.77
N VAL A 67 3.43 6.29 4.54
CA VAL A 67 4.60 7.18 4.43
C VAL A 67 5.35 7.28 5.77
N THR A 68 4.62 7.37 6.88
CA THR A 68 5.21 7.43 8.24
C THR A 68 5.93 6.15 8.67
N MET A 69 5.78 5.04 7.94
CA MET A 69 6.62 3.84 8.16
C MET A 69 8.10 4.09 7.85
N LYS A 70 8.42 5.11 7.04
CA LYS A 70 9.78 5.41 6.57
C LYS A 70 10.26 6.81 6.91
N LEU A 71 9.33 7.76 6.95
CA LEU A 71 9.65 9.15 7.25
C LEU A 71 9.25 9.49 8.68
N PRO A 72 10.05 10.31 9.39
CA PRO A 72 9.58 10.93 10.62
C PRO A 72 8.37 11.84 10.31
N PRO A 73 7.50 12.10 11.31
CA PRO A 73 6.21 12.76 11.08
C PRO A 73 6.31 14.11 10.36
N ASP A 74 7.30 14.93 10.69
CA ASP A 74 7.55 16.24 10.07
C ASP A 74 7.85 16.13 8.57
N ARG A 75 8.66 15.15 8.16
CA ARG A 75 8.98 14.90 6.76
C ARG A 75 7.83 14.24 6.00
N ALA A 76 7.09 13.34 6.66
CA ALA A 76 5.90 12.73 6.08
C ALA A 76 4.84 13.78 5.75
N ASP A 77 4.55 14.69 6.70
CA ASP A 77 3.61 15.78 6.49
C ASP A 77 4.09 16.71 5.36
N ALA A 78 5.37 17.12 5.37
CA ALA A 78 5.91 17.96 4.31
C ALA A 78 5.78 17.31 2.91
N ALA A 79 6.07 16.01 2.80
CA ALA A 79 5.98 15.27 1.54
C ALA A 79 4.55 15.08 1.03
N LEU A 80 3.56 15.01 1.93
CA LEU A 80 2.15 14.81 1.60
C LEU A 80 1.42 16.12 1.29
N TYR A 81 1.80 17.22 1.96
CA TYR A 81 1.12 18.51 1.84
C TYR A 81 1.79 19.50 0.89
N SER A 82 3.00 19.23 0.41
CA SER A 82 3.76 20.19 -0.40
C SER A 82 4.54 19.53 -1.51
N VAL A 83 4.62 20.24 -2.65
CA VAL A 83 5.53 19.90 -3.74
C VAL A 83 6.82 20.70 -3.53
N PRO A 84 7.99 20.04 -3.38
CA PRO A 84 9.26 20.75 -3.24
C PRO A 84 9.65 21.44 -4.54
N GLU A 85 10.55 22.42 -4.45
CA GLU A 85 11.19 22.98 -5.63
C GLU A 85 12.04 21.88 -6.31
N LEU A 86 11.71 21.58 -7.57
CA LEU A 86 12.39 20.52 -8.31
C LEU A 86 13.75 21.01 -8.78
N THR A 87 14.81 20.37 -8.32
CA THR A 87 16.20 20.69 -8.68
C THR A 87 16.53 20.25 -10.10
N GLN A 88 15.75 19.33 -10.66
CA GLN A 88 15.99 18.72 -11.95
C GLN A 88 14.69 18.58 -12.77
N PRO A 89 14.67 18.97 -14.07
CA PRO A 89 13.46 18.91 -14.90
C PRO A 89 12.88 17.51 -15.09
N TRP A 90 13.71 16.47 -15.02
CA TRP A 90 13.29 15.08 -15.23
C TRP A 90 12.54 14.49 -14.02
N VAL A 91 12.54 15.17 -12.87
CA VAL A 91 11.91 14.67 -11.63
C VAL A 91 10.41 14.54 -11.81
N ASP A 92 9.77 15.45 -12.55
CA ASP A 92 8.34 15.36 -12.83
C ASP A 92 7.99 14.14 -13.68
N THR A 93 8.80 13.83 -14.69
CA THR A 93 8.64 12.59 -15.47
C THR A 93 8.83 11.34 -14.61
N VAL A 94 9.78 11.36 -13.67
CA VAL A 94 9.99 10.25 -12.73
C VAL A 94 8.79 10.09 -11.80
N ARG A 95 8.22 11.19 -11.29
CA ARG A 95 6.99 11.17 -10.49
C ARG A 95 5.87 10.43 -11.21
N GLU A 96 5.54 10.85 -12.43
CA GLU A 96 4.45 10.25 -13.22
C GLU A 96 4.68 8.75 -13.48
N GLN A 97 5.93 8.38 -13.78
CA GLN A 97 6.30 6.98 -13.99
C GLN A 97 6.15 6.15 -12.72
N LEU A 98 6.64 6.66 -11.58
CA LEU A 98 6.53 5.97 -10.29
C LEU A 98 5.08 5.78 -9.91
N GLU A 99 4.25 6.82 -10.00
CA GLU A 99 2.83 6.76 -9.67
C GLU A 99 2.09 5.74 -10.56
N SER A 100 2.32 5.78 -11.87
CA SER A 100 1.70 4.84 -12.82
C SER A 100 2.12 3.39 -12.58
N GLN A 101 3.41 3.16 -12.30
CA GLN A 101 3.93 1.83 -11.98
C GLN A 101 3.37 1.33 -10.66
N ALA A 102 3.32 2.20 -9.65
CA ALA A 102 2.75 1.89 -8.35
C ALA A 102 1.27 1.50 -8.45
N ALA A 103 0.48 2.22 -9.24
CA ALA A 103 -0.93 1.86 -9.49
C ALA A 103 -1.10 0.49 -10.17
N LYS A 104 -0.19 0.11 -11.07
CA LYS A 104 -0.20 -1.23 -11.65
C LYS A 104 0.13 -2.30 -10.60
N MET A 105 1.10 -2.03 -9.72
CA MET A 105 1.44 -2.93 -8.62
C MET A 105 0.30 -3.05 -7.60
N GLY A 106 -0.35 -1.94 -7.25
CA GLY A 106 -1.49 -1.92 -6.34
C GLY A 106 -2.65 -2.78 -6.84
N ARG A 107 -3.01 -2.65 -8.12
CA ARG A 107 -4.01 -3.52 -8.76
C ARG A 107 -3.63 -5.01 -8.66
N ALA A 108 -2.38 -5.35 -8.93
CA ALA A 108 -1.92 -6.73 -8.87
C ALA A 108 -1.96 -7.30 -7.44
N LEU A 109 -1.64 -6.49 -6.43
CA LEU A 109 -1.75 -6.89 -5.02
C LEU A 109 -3.19 -7.18 -4.61
N LEU A 110 -4.12 -6.30 -4.97
CA LEU A 110 -5.54 -6.48 -4.67
C LEU A 110 -6.09 -7.74 -5.32
N GLN A 111 -5.73 -7.99 -6.58
CA GLN A 111 -6.12 -9.22 -7.27
C GLN A 111 -5.60 -10.45 -6.52
N ALA A 112 -4.31 -10.48 -6.18
CA ALA A 112 -3.71 -11.60 -5.45
C ALA A 112 -4.32 -11.80 -4.06
N HIS A 113 -4.66 -10.73 -3.35
CA HIS A 113 -5.32 -10.77 -2.05
C HIS A 113 -6.73 -11.36 -2.17
N ASN A 114 -7.55 -10.84 -3.09
CA ASN A 114 -8.91 -11.33 -3.32
C ASN A 114 -8.93 -12.82 -3.69
N PHE A 115 -7.99 -13.26 -4.53
CA PHE A 115 -7.84 -14.70 -4.85
C PHE A 115 -7.55 -15.55 -3.62
N ASN A 116 -6.76 -15.04 -2.67
CA ASN A 116 -6.43 -15.75 -1.44
C ASN A 116 -7.62 -15.80 -0.47
N ASP A 117 -8.39 -14.72 -0.36
CA ASP A 117 -9.60 -14.66 0.47
C ASP A 117 -10.69 -15.61 -0.06
N ASP A 118 -10.92 -15.64 -1.38
CA ASP A 118 -11.87 -16.56 -2.02
C ASP A 118 -11.48 -18.03 -1.75
N ALA A 119 -10.19 -18.36 -1.83
CA ALA A 119 -9.69 -19.70 -1.53
C ALA A 119 -9.85 -20.07 -0.04
N ALA A 120 -9.62 -19.13 0.87
CA ALA A 120 -9.82 -19.33 2.30
C ALA A 120 -11.30 -19.52 2.65
N ALA A 121 -12.20 -18.79 1.98
CA ALA A 121 -13.65 -18.93 2.14
C ALA A 121 -14.16 -20.31 1.66
N ASP A 122 -13.68 -20.82 0.52
CA ASP A 122 -14.02 -22.17 0.03
C ASP A 122 -13.52 -23.27 0.99
N ALA A 123 -12.31 -23.12 1.54
CA ALA A 123 -11.76 -24.05 2.52
C ALA A 123 -12.56 -24.08 3.83
N GLY A 124 -12.99 -22.91 4.34
CA GLY A 124 -13.83 -22.79 5.54
C GLY A 124 -15.23 -23.42 5.36
N SER A 125 -15.83 -23.26 4.19
CA SER A 125 -17.13 -23.87 3.85
C SER A 125 -17.07 -25.40 3.83
N ARG A 126 -15.97 -25.99 3.35
CA ARG A 126 -15.77 -27.45 3.33
C ARG A 126 -15.56 -28.07 4.71
N VAL A 127 -15.01 -27.33 5.68
CA VAL A 127 -14.74 -27.83 7.03
C VAL A 127 -16.00 -27.85 7.91
N LEU A 128 -16.96 -26.96 7.68
CA LEU A 128 -18.23 -26.91 8.42
C LEU A 128 -19.31 -27.89 7.90
N GLY A 129 -19.03 -28.60 6.80
CA GLY A 129 -19.97 -29.51 6.12
C GLY A 129 -19.91 -30.98 6.53
N ARG A 130 -19.30 -31.36 7.67
CA ARG A 130 -19.32 -32.75 8.15
C ARG A 130 -20.33 -32.92 9.30
N PRO A 131 -21.59 -33.32 9.02
CA PRO A 131 -22.43 -33.87 10.07
C PRO A 131 -21.86 -35.22 10.48
N ASP A 132 -21.41 -35.31 11.73
CA ASP A 132 -21.03 -36.55 12.36
C ASP A 132 -22.31 -37.34 12.64
N SER A 133 -22.73 -38.19 11.69
CA SER A 133 -23.78 -39.16 11.95
C SER A 133 -23.20 -40.32 12.75
N SER A 134 -22.93 -40.07 14.03
CA SER A 134 -22.84 -41.12 15.02
C SER A 134 -24.23 -41.27 15.64
N GLU A 135 -25.00 -42.23 15.12
CA GLU A 135 -26.17 -42.73 15.83
C GLU A 135 -25.94 -44.22 16.13
N GLU A 136 -25.31 -44.43 17.28
CA GLU A 136 -25.47 -45.62 18.09
C GLU A 136 -26.95 -45.83 18.40
N LYS A 137 -27.52 -46.97 18.03
CA LYS A 137 -28.61 -47.56 18.81
C LYS A 137 -28.51 -49.08 18.91
N ALA A 138 -28.34 -49.50 20.16
CA ALA A 138 -28.52 -50.83 20.69
C ALA A 138 -29.98 -51.30 20.63
N ALA A 139 -30.17 -52.58 20.30
CA ALA A 139 -30.97 -53.60 21.02
C ALA A 139 -31.28 -54.78 20.09
#